data_AF-A0A0D3K5M9-F1
#
_entry.id   AF-A0A0D3K5M9-F1
#
_cell.length_a   1.000
_cell.length_b   1.000
_cell.length_c   1.000
_cell.angle_alpha   90.00
_cell.angle_beta   90.00
_cell.angle_gamma   90.00
#
_symmetry.space_group_name_H-M   'P 1'
#
loop_
_entity.id
_entity.type
_entity.pdbx_description
1 polymer ?
#
loop_
_entity_poly.entity_id
_entity_poly.type
_entity_poly.pdbx_seq_one_letter_code
_entity_poly.pdbx_strand_id
1 'polypeptide(L)'
;MFDDATLSISRVLRTLHKERRADRIAHLRSIDHDANFVAGAHAALGKPALLANLRCGVWYVDQALSAGNCYFKSTDGHAGGWAFSLSRINMQVALAASAHGGAMVVDSTRSGKRFPDSLSKTVPIWCCVVNRACAELSADRRADWDTDLHLPPWVPPSEASQIEARIGGWVAALRRPAMAAVLAGFARALDAPLRPGWLCPPPPPDGGCAVAAAATEGAVAAERSSYTYVQGAADDEENWARGLRGVALFAVG
;
A
#
# COMPACT_ATOMS: atom_id res chain seq x y z
N MET A 1 -9.52 -1.84 -56.16
CA MET A 1 -9.40 -0.61 -55.36
C MET A 1 -9.03 -1.03 -53.95
N PHE A 2 -7.75 -1.29 -53.72
CA PHE A 2 -7.18 -1.58 -52.41
C PHE A 2 -6.16 -0.46 -52.18
N ASP A 3 -6.44 0.41 -51.21
CA ASP A 3 -5.58 1.54 -50.88
C ASP A 3 -4.48 1.02 -49.94
N ASP A 4 -3.38 0.54 -50.52
CA ASP A 4 -2.20 0.07 -49.79
C ASP A 4 -1.35 1.29 -49.40
N ALA A 5 -1.81 2.02 -48.38
CA ALA A 5 -1.04 3.06 -47.74
C ALA A 5 0.12 2.41 -46.97
N THR A 6 1.21 2.11 -47.68
CA THR A 6 2.46 1.62 -47.10
C THR A 6 2.97 2.67 -46.11
N LEU A 7 2.70 2.45 -44.83
CA LEU A 7 3.13 3.31 -43.74
C LEU A 7 4.67 3.37 -43.74
N SER A 8 5.23 4.49 -44.19
CA SER A 8 6.67 4.74 -44.07
C SER A 8 7.10 4.52 -42.62
N ILE A 9 8.20 3.78 -42.41
CA ILE A 9 8.79 3.50 -41.10
C ILE A 9 8.89 4.77 -40.25
N SER A 10 9.21 5.93 -40.85
CA SER A 10 9.29 7.22 -40.16
C SER A 10 7.95 7.76 -39.64
N ARG A 11 6.82 7.42 -40.29
CA ARG A 11 5.48 7.78 -39.83
C ARG A 11 5.06 6.88 -38.67
N VAL A 12 5.31 5.58 -38.78
CA VAL A 12 5.08 4.60 -37.70
C VAL A 12 5.87 4.98 -36.45
N LEU A 13 7.17 5.26 -36.59
CA LEU A 13 8.02 5.67 -35.46
C LEU A 13 7.53 6.96 -34.79
N ARG A 14 7.10 7.96 -35.57
CA ARG A 14 6.55 9.22 -35.01
C ARG A 14 5.24 9.00 -34.27
N THR A 15 4.34 8.17 -34.79
CA THR A 15 3.09 7.81 -34.11
C THR A 15 3.38 7.08 -32.80
N LEU A 16 4.24 6.05 -32.83
CA LEU A 16 4.65 5.31 -31.64
C LEU A 16 5.32 6.21 -30.59
N HIS A 17 6.15 7.17 -31.01
CA HIS A 17 6.75 8.14 -30.09
C HIS A 17 5.72 9.07 -29.45
N LYS A 18 4.73 9.52 -30.22
CA LYS A 18 3.64 10.37 -29.73
C LYS A 18 2.76 9.61 -28.74
N GLU A 19 2.38 8.38 -29.05
CA GLU A 19 1.59 7.50 -28.17
C GLU A 19 2.33 7.21 -26.87
N ARG A 20 3.60 6.79 -26.94
CA ARG A 20 4.46 6.57 -25.76
C ARG A 20 4.67 7.82 -24.91
N ARG A 21 4.60 9.01 -25.52
CA ARG A 21 4.65 10.27 -24.78
C ARG A 21 3.32 10.56 -24.09
N ALA A 22 2.20 10.38 -24.78
CA ALA A 22 0.86 10.56 -24.21
C ALA A 22 0.61 9.60 -23.03
N ASP A 23 1.02 8.33 -23.19
CA ASP A 23 0.99 7.29 -22.16
C ASP A 23 1.78 7.71 -20.91
N ARG A 24 3.03 8.16 -21.08
CA ARG A 24 3.85 8.67 -19.96
C ARG A 24 3.21 9.87 -19.26
N ILE A 25 2.64 10.82 -20.01
CA ILE A 25 1.96 11.99 -19.44
C ILE A 25 0.73 11.55 -18.64
N ALA A 26 -0.04 10.58 -19.13
CA ALA A 26 -1.17 10.01 -18.42
C ALA A 26 -0.75 9.37 -17.09
N HIS A 27 0.34 8.60 -17.08
CA HIS A 27 0.89 8.04 -15.84
C HIS A 27 1.32 9.12 -14.86
N LEU A 28 2.12 10.10 -15.29
CA LEU A 28 2.60 11.18 -14.42
C LEU A 28 1.46 12.02 -13.83
N ARG A 29 0.44 12.34 -14.64
CA ARG A 29 -0.74 13.07 -14.16
C ARG A 29 -1.59 12.23 -13.19
N SER A 30 -1.70 10.93 -13.42
CA SER A 30 -2.39 10.02 -12.51
C SER A 30 -1.65 9.91 -11.18
N ILE A 31 -0.31 9.83 -11.22
CA ILE A 31 0.53 9.84 -10.02
C ILE A 31 0.38 11.14 -9.24
N ASP A 32 0.44 12.29 -9.91
CA ASP A 32 0.22 13.60 -9.29
C ASP A 32 -1.18 13.72 -8.65
N HIS A 33 -2.21 13.24 -9.34
CA HIS A 33 -3.57 13.19 -8.81
C HIS A 33 -3.67 12.34 -7.53
N ASP A 34 -3.12 11.13 -7.57
CA ASP A 34 -3.12 10.21 -6.42
C ASP A 34 -2.24 10.72 -5.27
N ALA A 35 -1.10 11.37 -5.56
CA ALA A 35 -0.23 11.98 -4.57
C ALA A 35 -0.93 13.13 -3.83
N ASN A 36 -1.70 13.96 -4.55
CA ASN A 36 -2.54 15.00 -3.94
C ASN A 36 -3.61 14.40 -3.02
N PHE A 37 -4.24 13.30 -3.42
CA PHE A 37 -5.16 12.56 -2.55
C PHE A 37 -4.45 12.04 -1.29
N VAL A 38 -3.28 11.43 -1.42
CA VAL A 38 -2.46 10.94 -0.29
C VAL A 38 -2.13 12.09 0.67
N ALA A 39 -1.68 13.25 0.17
CA ALA A 39 -1.38 14.40 1.00
C ALA A 39 -2.64 14.94 1.73
N GLY A 40 -3.78 15.01 1.04
CA GLY A 40 -5.06 15.40 1.62
C GLY A 40 -5.55 14.43 2.71
N ALA A 41 -5.49 13.13 2.44
CA ALA A 41 -5.82 12.08 3.39
C ALA A 41 -4.91 12.12 4.63
N HIS A 42 -3.61 12.25 4.43
CA HIS A 42 -2.63 12.39 5.52
C HIS A 42 -2.97 13.59 6.41
N ALA A 43 -3.31 14.75 5.82
CA ALA A 43 -3.73 15.92 6.58
C ALA A 43 -5.06 15.70 7.34
N ALA A 44 -6.06 15.11 6.69
CA ALA A 44 -7.39 14.87 7.27
C ALA A 44 -7.35 13.87 8.45
N LEU A 45 -6.45 12.90 8.42
CA LEU A 45 -6.26 11.90 9.47
C LEU A 45 -5.40 12.40 10.65
N GLY A 46 -5.06 13.70 10.69
CA GLY A 46 -4.25 14.26 11.77
C GLY A 46 -2.74 14.03 11.60
N LYS A 47 -2.27 13.77 10.37
CA LYS A 47 -0.86 13.57 10.00
C LYS A 47 -0.19 12.38 10.72
N PRO A 48 -0.74 11.15 10.60
CA PRO A 48 -0.06 9.96 11.09
C PRO A 48 1.25 9.72 10.33
N ALA A 49 2.11 8.82 10.82
CA ALA A 49 3.35 8.50 10.12
C ALA A 49 3.07 8.01 8.69
N LEU A 50 3.56 8.74 7.68
CA LEU A 50 3.32 8.42 6.27
C LEU A 50 4.45 7.55 5.70
N LEU A 51 4.16 6.29 5.39
CA LEU A 51 5.15 5.35 4.84
C LEU A 51 4.80 4.94 3.41
N ALA A 52 5.79 4.96 2.54
CA ALA A 52 5.67 4.39 1.21
C ALA A 52 5.98 2.88 1.25
N ASN A 53 5.06 2.06 0.73
CA ASN A 53 5.40 0.68 0.41
C ASN A 53 6.32 0.68 -0.81
N LEU A 54 7.54 0.16 -0.64
CA LEU A 54 8.57 0.17 -1.67
C LEU A 54 8.07 -0.51 -2.95
N ARG A 55 8.58 -0.02 -4.09
CA ARG A 55 8.08 -0.18 -5.48
C ARG A 55 7.09 0.91 -5.85
N CYS A 56 5.79 0.70 -5.65
CA CYS A 56 4.81 1.62 -6.20
C CYS A 56 4.54 2.82 -5.28
N GLY A 57 4.51 2.60 -3.95
CA GLY A 57 4.15 3.63 -2.97
C GLY A 57 5.04 4.87 -2.99
N VAL A 58 6.32 4.73 -3.35
CA VAL A 58 7.31 5.82 -3.34
C VAL A 58 7.04 6.91 -4.37
N TRP A 59 6.13 6.67 -5.32
CA TRP A 59 5.71 7.66 -6.32
C TRP A 59 4.63 8.61 -5.81
N TYR A 60 3.94 8.22 -4.74
CA TYR A 60 2.76 8.93 -4.25
C TYR A 60 3.00 9.66 -2.92
N VAL A 61 4.17 9.45 -2.32
CA VAL A 61 4.54 10.03 -1.02
C VAL A 61 5.62 11.07 -1.21
N ASP A 62 5.30 12.32 -0.86
CA ASP A 62 6.28 13.39 -0.77
C ASP A 62 7.35 13.06 0.30
N GLN A 63 8.63 13.20 -0.06
CA GLN A 63 9.74 12.95 0.85
C GLN A 63 9.74 13.88 2.06
N ALA A 64 9.25 15.11 1.91
CA ALA A 64 9.15 16.05 3.03
C ALA A 64 8.11 15.60 4.08
N LEU A 65 7.14 14.77 3.68
CA LEU A 65 6.09 14.22 4.55
C LEU A 65 6.40 12.79 5.01
N SER A 66 7.37 12.12 4.37
CA SER A 66 7.62 10.69 4.59
C SER A 66 8.26 10.41 5.95
N ALA A 67 7.63 9.51 6.71
CA ALA A 67 8.20 8.90 7.91
C ALA A 67 9.10 7.69 7.61
N GLY A 68 9.35 7.41 6.32
CA GLY A 68 10.19 6.32 5.85
C GLY A 68 9.46 5.34 4.92
N ASN A 69 10.05 4.15 4.76
CA ASN A 69 9.59 3.14 3.81
C ASN A 69 9.25 1.81 4.50
N CYS A 70 8.36 1.05 3.89
CA CYS A 70 8.06 -0.33 4.28
C CYS A 70 8.08 -1.28 3.08
N TYR A 71 8.01 -2.58 3.36
CA TYR A 71 7.99 -3.62 2.32
C TYR A 71 6.99 -4.72 2.67
N PHE A 72 5.71 -4.49 2.36
CA PHE A 72 4.66 -5.51 2.36
C PHE A 72 4.51 -6.07 0.96
N LYS A 73 4.93 -7.32 0.76
CA LYS A 73 4.91 -7.96 -0.56
C LYS A 73 3.51 -8.51 -0.87
N SER A 74 2.91 -8.07 -1.98
CA SER A 74 1.59 -8.51 -2.41
C SER A 74 1.45 -10.03 -2.55
N THR A 75 2.50 -10.73 -2.99
CA THR A 75 2.48 -12.20 -3.14
C THR A 75 2.23 -12.93 -1.83
N ASP A 76 2.62 -12.33 -0.71
CA ASP A 76 2.41 -12.92 0.63
C ASP A 76 0.93 -12.82 1.05
N GLY A 77 0.10 -12.10 0.29
CA GLY A 77 -1.36 -12.01 0.43
C GLY A 77 -2.13 -12.80 -0.62
N HIS A 78 -1.49 -13.53 -1.54
CA HIS A 78 -2.20 -14.28 -2.58
C HIS A 78 -3.01 -15.44 -2.00
N ALA A 79 -4.18 -15.70 -2.60
CA ALA A 79 -5.05 -16.78 -2.15
C ALA A 79 -4.32 -18.14 -2.18
N GLY A 80 -4.41 -18.91 -1.08
CA GLY A 80 -3.71 -20.18 -0.90
C GLY A 80 -2.22 -20.05 -0.54
N GLY A 81 -1.58 -18.95 -0.93
CA GLY A 81 -0.16 -18.66 -0.76
C GLY A 81 0.19 -17.70 0.38
N TRP A 82 -0.74 -17.43 1.30
CA TRP A 82 -0.50 -16.46 2.39
C TRP A 82 0.74 -16.80 3.20
N ALA A 83 1.53 -15.77 3.52
CA ALA A 83 2.78 -15.91 4.25
C ALA A 83 3.04 -14.73 5.19
N PHE A 84 3.80 -15.00 6.25
CA PHE A 84 4.37 -14.00 7.14
C PHE A 84 5.90 -14.07 7.07
N SER A 85 6.53 -12.98 6.63
CA SER A 85 7.98 -12.94 6.43
C SER A 85 8.71 -12.55 7.72
N LEU A 86 9.60 -13.43 8.20
CA LEU A 86 10.49 -13.12 9.32
C LEU A 86 11.70 -12.26 8.92
N SER A 87 12.05 -12.22 7.64
CA SER A 87 13.12 -11.35 7.13
C SER A 87 12.65 -9.94 6.81
N ARG A 88 11.36 -9.77 6.47
CA ARG A 88 10.74 -8.49 6.11
C ARG A 88 9.70 -8.12 7.16
N ILE A 89 10.19 -7.95 8.39
CA ILE A 89 9.33 -7.86 9.57
C ILE A 89 8.59 -6.51 9.70
N ASN A 90 9.02 -5.48 8.97
CA ASN A 90 8.42 -4.14 8.98
C ASN A 90 8.29 -3.49 10.37
N MET A 91 9.24 -3.72 11.28
CA MET A 91 9.24 -3.12 12.63
C MET A 91 9.17 -1.60 12.61
N GLN A 92 9.79 -0.96 11.62
CA GLN A 92 9.75 0.49 11.44
C GLN A 92 8.32 1.03 11.31
N VAL A 93 7.37 0.24 10.81
CA VAL A 93 5.95 0.64 10.74
C VAL A 93 5.36 0.74 12.15
N ALA A 94 5.62 -0.24 13.01
CA ALA A 94 5.15 -0.22 14.39
C ALA A 94 5.79 0.92 15.21
N LEU A 95 7.09 1.15 15.02
CA LEU A 95 7.81 2.25 15.66
C LEU A 95 7.24 3.61 15.22
N ALA A 96 7.03 3.80 13.91
CA ALA A 96 6.49 5.04 13.37
C ALA A 96 5.03 5.26 13.82
N ALA A 97 4.22 4.20 13.83
CA ALA A 97 2.84 4.24 14.30
C ALA A 97 2.75 4.64 15.77
N SER A 98 3.58 4.06 16.64
CA SER A 98 3.64 4.43 18.05
C SER A 98 4.00 5.91 18.24
N ALA A 99 5.03 6.38 17.53
CA ALA A 99 5.51 7.76 17.67
C ALA A 99 4.52 8.83 17.18
N HIS A 100 3.61 8.49 16.27
CA HIS A 100 2.69 9.44 15.62
C HIS A 100 1.21 9.13 15.87
N GLY A 101 0.90 8.19 16.77
CA GLY A 101 -0.47 7.74 17.04
C GLY A 101 -1.12 6.91 15.92
N GLY A 102 -0.39 6.61 14.84
CA GLY A 102 -0.85 5.82 13.70
C GLY A 102 0.14 5.83 12.55
N ALA A 103 -0.05 4.94 11.59
CA ALA A 103 0.71 4.89 10.35
C ALA A 103 -0.23 4.77 9.14
N MET A 104 0.11 5.48 8.07
CA MET A 104 -0.54 5.43 6.77
C MET A 104 0.44 4.80 5.77
N VAL A 105 0.08 3.63 5.25
CA VAL A 105 0.90 2.91 4.28
C VAL A 105 0.31 3.09 2.88
N VAL A 106 1.13 3.62 1.98
CA VAL A 106 0.72 3.93 0.60
C VAL A 106 1.26 2.87 -0.35
N ASP A 107 0.37 2.30 -1.15
CA ASP A 107 0.68 1.34 -2.21
C ASP A 107 -0.31 1.50 -3.37
N SER A 108 -0.08 0.84 -4.50
CA SER A 108 -1.01 0.90 -5.63
C SER A 108 -1.08 -0.43 -6.40
N THR A 109 -2.09 -0.61 -7.25
CA THR A 109 -2.21 -1.78 -8.13
C THR A 109 -2.89 -1.43 -9.45
N ARG A 110 -2.52 -2.14 -10.53
CA ARG A 110 -3.17 -2.09 -11.84
C ARG A 110 -4.28 -3.13 -12.07
N SER A 111 -4.46 -4.06 -11.13
CA SER A 111 -5.17 -5.32 -11.39
C SER A 111 -6.71 -5.24 -11.42
N GLY A 112 -7.30 -4.05 -11.62
CA GLY A 112 -8.74 -3.81 -11.50
C GLY A 112 -9.29 -4.00 -10.07
N LYS A 113 -8.45 -4.45 -9.13
CA LYS A 113 -8.73 -4.47 -7.70
C LYS A 113 -8.65 -3.05 -7.17
N ARG A 114 -9.52 -2.72 -6.22
CA ARG A 114 -9.46 -1.44 -5.52
C ARG A 114 -8.22 -1.32 -4.64
N PHE A 115 -7.79 -2.42 -4.02
CA PHE A 115 -6.61 -2.48 -3.15
C PHE A 115 -5.68 -3.61 -3.61
N PRO A 116 -4.35 -3.43 -3.54
CA PRO A 116 -3.42 -4.55 -3.71
C PRO A 116 -3.59 -5.59 -2.58
N ASP A 117 -3.15 -6.83 -2.83
CA ASP A 117 -3.18 -7.88 -1.81
C ASP A 117 -2.24 -7.57 -0.63
N SER A 118 -1.22 -6.74 -0.83
CA SER A 118 -0.35 -6.21 0.24
C SER A 118 -1.18 -5.48 1.30
N LEU A 119 -2.10 -4.62 0.89
CA LEU A 119 -2.96 -3.84 1.79
C LEU A 119 -4.22 -4.60 2.21
N SER A 120 -4.76 -5.47 1.36
CA SER A 120 -5.99 -6.22 1.68
C SER A 120 -5.77 -7.39 2.62
N LYS A 121 -4.57 -8.01 2.60
CA LYS A 121 -4.30 -9.26 3.32
C LYS A 121 -2.95 -9.25 4.04
N THR A 122 -1.85 -8.88 3.38
CA THR A 122 -0.52 -8.95 4.01
C THR A 122 -0.39 -8.04 5.23
N VAL A 123 -0.85 -6.78 5.15
CA VAL A 123 -0.85 -5.84 6.29
C VAL A 123 -1.79 -6.32 7.41
N PRO A 124 -3.06 -6.70 7.16
CA PRO A 124 -3.92 -7.31 8.18
C PRO A 124 -3.34 -8.53 8.89
N ILE A 125 -2.77 -9.46 8.12
CA ILE A 125 -2.08 -10.64 8.66
C ILE A 125 -0.94 -10.20 9.59
N TRP A 126 -0.14 -9.23 9.14
CA TRP A 126 0.98 -8.71 9.92
C TRP A 126 0.52 -8.08 11.24
N CYS A 127 -0.51 -7.22 11.20
CA CYS A 127 -1.09 -6.62 12.41
C CYS A 127 -1.55 -7.70 13.40
N CYS A 128 -2.31 -8.69 12.93
CA CYS A 128 -2.83 -9.77 13.77
C CYS A 128 -1.71 -10.60 14.40
N VAL A 129 -0.70 -11.01 13.62
CA VAL A 129 0.45 -11.79 14.13
C VAL A 129 1.25 -10.99 15.16
N VAL A 130 1.53 -9.72 14.91
CA VAL A 130 2.26 -8.86 15.86
C VAL A 130 1.45 -8.64 17.13
N ASN A 131 0.16 -8.35 17.02
CA ASN A 131 -0.73 -8.14 18.17
C ASN A 131 -0.79 -9.39 19.06
N ARG A 132 -1.05 -10.57 18.48
CA ARG A 132 -1.07 -11.85 19.22
C ARG A 132 0.25 -12.14 19.90
N ALA A 133 1.36 -11.99 19.19
CA ALA A 133 2.67 -12.25 19.74
C ALA A 133 3.01 -11.30 20.91
N CYS A 134 2.61 -10.02 20.83
CA CYS A 134 2.81 -9.05 21.91
C CYS A 134 1.90 -9.34 23.12
N ALA A 135 0.63 -9.68 22.89
CA ALA A 135 -0.31 -10.03 23.96
C ALA A 135 0.14 -11.28 24.75
N GLU A 136 0.82 -12.22 24.09
CA GLU A 136 1.38 -13.41 24.74
C GLU A 136 2.68 -13.16 25.53
N LEU A 137 3.31 -11.99 25.39
CA LEU A 137 4.49 -11.61 26.19
C LEU A 137 4.14 -10.98 27.54
N SER A 138 2.99 -10.30 27.64
CA SER A 138 2.58 -9.61 28.87
C SER A 138 1.16 -9.97 29.24
N ALA A 139 0.98 -10.53 30.45
CA ALA A 139 -0.33 -10.85 30.99
C ALA A 139 -1.21 -9.60 31.12
N ASP A 140 -0.61 -8.43 31.36
CA ASP A 140 -1.31 -7.16 31.53
C ASP A 140 -2.01 -6.70 30.25
N ARG A 141 -1.45 -7.02 29.08
CA ARG A 141 -2.08 -6.72 27.78
C ARG A 141 -3.23 -7.67 27.45
N ARG A 142 -3.29 -8.84 28.07
CA ARG A 142 -4.15 -9.93 27.58
C ARG A 142 -5.66 -9.66 27.75
N ALA A 143 -6.05 -8.73 28.62
CA ALA A 143 -7.44 -8.50 28.97
C ALA A 143 -8.19 -7.59 27.97
N ASP A 144 -7.51 -6.60 27.37
CA ASP A 144 -8.10 -5.58 26.50
C ASP A 144 -7.37 -5.39 25.15
N TRP A 145 -6.25 -6.07 24.95
CA TRP A 145 -5.52 -6.07 23.69
C TRP A 145 -6.20 -6.95 22.66
N ASP A 146 -6.71 -6.34 21.62
CA ASP A 146 -7.36 -7.09 20.55
C ASP A 146 -6.34 -7.88 19.73
N THR A 147 -6.72 -9.13 19.51
CA THR A 147 -5.94 -10.14 18.82
C THR A 147 -6.67 -10.72 17.61
N ASP A 148 -7.77 -10.09 17.19
CA ASP A 148 -8.60 -10.56 16.09
C ASP A 148 -7.95 -10.24 14.73
N LEU A 149 -8.27 -11.07 13.73
CA LEU A 149 -7.90 -10.82 12.35
C LEU A 149 -8.91 -9.88 11.69
N HIS A 150 -8.48 -8.65 11.42
CA HIS A 150 -9.30 -7.62 10.79
C HIS A 150 -9.03 -7.54 9.30
N LEU A 151 -9.83 -8.23 8.49
CA LEU A 151 -9.77 -8.20 7.03
C LEU A 151 -10.86 -7.28 6.46
N PRO A 152 -10.64 -6.70 5.26
CA PRO A 152 -11.65 -5.83 4.66
C PRO A 152 -12.85 -6.63 4.13
N PRO A 153 -14.01 -6.00 3.97
CA PRO A 153 -15.27 -6.69 3.63
C PRO A 153 -15.26 -7.35 2.24
N TRP A 154 -14.34 -7.00 1.35
CA TRP A 154 -14.19 -7.62 0.04
C TRP A 154 -13.36 -8.92 0.05
N VAL A 155 -12.76 -9.30 1.18
CA VAL A 155 -12.14 -10.62 1.33
C VAL A 155 -13.21 -11.63 1.74
N PRO A 156 -13.44 -12.72 0.97
CA PRO A 156 -14.48 -13.69 1.28
C PRO A 156 -14.29 -14.33 2.67
N PRO A 157 -15.39 -14.65 3.40
CA PRO A 157 -15.29 -15.30 4.71
C PRO A 157 -14.55 -16.64 4.68
N SER A 158 -14.70 -17.41 3.61
CA SER A 158 -13.97 -18.67 3.42
C SER A 158 -12.46 -18.45 3.30
N GLU A 159 -12.04 -17.34 2.70
CA GLU A 159 -10.64 -16.94 2.60
C GLU A 159 -10.13 -16.47 3.98
N ALA A 160 -10.93 -15.65 4.68
CA ALA A 160 -10.63 -15.19 6.03
C ALA A 160 -10.40 -16.36 7.00
N SER A 161 -11.27 -17.36 7.01
CA SER A 161 -11.10 -18.56 7.85
C SER A 161 -9.83 -19.36 7.54
N GLN A 162 -9.44 -19.44 6.27
CA GLN A 162 -8.20 -20.13 5.86
C GLN A 162 -6.94 -19.35 6.29
N ILE A 163 -6.99 -18.01 6.25
CA ILE A 163 -5.92 -17.16 6.75
C ILE A 163 -5.81 -17.32 8.27
N GLU A 164 -6.93 -17.20 8.98
CA GLU A 164 -7.02 -17.31 10.45
C GLU A 164 -6.40 -18.62 10.96
N ALA A 165 -6.71 -19.74 10.29
CA ALA A 165 -6.14 -21.05 10.61
C ALA A 165 -4.60 -21.12 10.53
N ARG A 166 -3.95 -20.21 9.79
CA ARG A 166 -2.49 -20.15 9.64
C ARG A 166 -1.82 -19.19 10.62
N ILE A 167 -2.56 -18.21 11.18
CA ILE A 167 -2.01 -17.15 12.05
C ILE A 167 -1.20 -17.75 13.21
N GLY A 168 -1.73 -18.78 13.88
CA GLY A 168 -1.07 -19.41 15.02
C GLY A 168 0.35 -19.92 14.70
N GLY A 169 0.56 -20.46 13.49
CA GLY A 169 1.88 -20.91 13.05
C GLY A 169 2.88 -19.75 12.91
N TRP A 170 2.43 -18.59 12.43
CA TRP A 170 3.27 -17.40 12.29
C TRP A 170 3.57 -16.73 13.63
N VAL A 171 2.59 -16.69 14.53
CA VAL A 171 2.78 -16.22 15.92
C VAL A 171 3.85 -17.09 16.61
N ALA A 172 3.74 -18.42 16.53
CA ALA A 172 4.74 -19.32 17.07
C ALA A 172 6.13 -19.12 16.46
N ALA A 173 6.20 -18.81 15.15
CA ALA A 173 7.46 -18.53 14.47
C ALA A 173 8.11 -17.22 14.97
N LEU A 174 7.32 -16.15 15.15
CA LEU A 174 7.78 -14.87 15.69
C LEU A 174 8.20 -14.95 17.16
N ARG A 175 7.66 -15.91 17.92
CA ARG A 175 8.01 -16.15 19.34
C ARG A 175 9.25 -17.01 19.55
N ARG A 176 9.89 -17.52 18.50
CA ARG A 176 11.11 -18.33 18.63
C ARG A 176 12.23 -17.50 19.29
N PRO A 177 13.16 -18.12 20.05
CA PRO A 177 14.25 -17.40 20.72
C PRO A 177 15.09 -16.50 19.79
N ALA A 178 15.30 -16.94 18.53
CA ALA A 178 16.01 -16.16 17.53
C ALA A 178 15.37 -14.79 17.22
N MET A 179 14.05 -14.65 17.45
CA MET A 179 13.27 -13.44 17.22
C MET A 179 12.93 -12.69 18.52
N ALA A 180 13.46 -13.11 19.67
CA ALA A 180 13.12 -12.52 20.97
C ALA A 180 13.38 -11.02 21.03
N ALA A 181 14.52 -10.55 20.50
CA ALA A 181 14.84 -9.12 20.45
C ALA A 181 13.87 -8.32 19.56
N VAL A 182 13.45 -8.91 18.43
CA VAL A 182 12.48 -8.33 17.51
C VAL A 182 11.12 -8.19 18.20
N LEU A 183 10.66 -9.27 18.83
CA LEU A 183 9.38 -9.27 19.53
C LEU A 183 9.37 -8.31 20.73
N ALA A 184 10.46 -8.25 21.50
CA ALA A 184 10.63 -7.25 22.56
C ALA A 184 10.66 -5.81 22.02
N GLY A 185 11.16 -5.60 20.80
CA GLY A 185 11.07 -4.33 20.09
C GLY A 185 9.62 -3.93 19.82
N PHE A 186 8.80 -4.83 19.29
CA PHE A 186 7.38 -4.58 19.09
C PHE A 186 6.63 -4.32 20.40
N ALA A 187 6.85 -5.14 21.42
CA ALA A 187 6.19 -4.98 22.71
C ALA A 187 6.50 -3.60 23.33
N ARG A 188 7.74 -3.14 23.27
CA ARG A 188 8.11 -1.80 23.78
C ARG A 188 7.57 -0.66 22.92
N ALA A 189 7.45 -0.86 21.62
CA ALA A 189 6.96 0.18 20.71
C ALA A 189 5.45 0.36 20.82
N LEU A 190 4.69 -0.71 20.86
CA LEU A 190 3.24 -0.64 20.76
C LEU A 190 2.61 -0.47 22.15
N ASP A 191 1.98 0.67 22.37
CA ASP A 191 1.17 0.93 23.56
C ASP A 191 -0.31 0.54 23.36
N ALA A 192 -0.72 0.31 22.11
CA ALA A 192 -2.05 -0.16 21.72
C ALA A 192 -1.97 -1.18 20.56
N PRO A 193 -2.98 -2.06 20.39
CA PRO A 193 -3.00 -3.02 19.28
C PRO A 193 -3.07 -2.31 17.93
N LEU A 194 -2.39 -2.88 16.94
CA LEU A 194 -2.45 -2.40 15.56
C LEU A 194 -3.82 -2.71 14.95
N ARG A 195 -4.44 -1.71 14.32
CA ARG A 195 -5.73 -1.82 13.64
C ARG A 195 -5.57 -1.44 12.17
N PRO A 196 -5.74 -2.38 11.22
CA PRO A 196 -5.74 -2.04 9.81
C PRO A 196 -7.01 -1.26 9.46
N GLY A 197 -6.88 -0.28 8.56
CA GLY A 197 -7.96 0.46 7.95
C GLY A 197 -7.64 0.77 6.50
N TRP A 198 -8.66 1.11 5.71
CA TRP A 198 -8.54 1.28 4.27
C TRP A 198 -9.23 2.56 3.83
N LEU A 199 -8.48 3.36 3.07
CA LEU A 199 -8.94 4.60 2.48
C LEU A 199 -8.62 4.57 0.98
N CYS A 200 -9.62 4.79 0.16
CA CYS A 200 -9.42 4.97 -1.27
C CYS A 200 -10.02 6.32 -1.67
N PRO A 201 -9.48 7.00 -2.71
CA PRO A 201 -10.17 8.13 -3.29
C PRO A 201 -11.55 7.66 -3.75
N PRO A 202 -12.58 8.52 -3.64
CA PRO A 202 -13.84 8.25 -4.31
C PRO A 202 -13.53 7.99 -5.79
N PRO A 203 -14.15 6.98 -6.41
CA PRO A 203 -13.82 6.65 -7.78
C PRO A 203 -14.03 7.91 -8.66
N PRO A 204 -13.03 8.37 -9.43
CA PRO A 204 -13.38 8.98 -10.71
C PRO A 204 -14.12 7.90 -11.53
N PRO A 205 -14.92 8.26 -12.56
CA PRO A 205 -15.77 7.32 -13.29
C PRO A 205 -15.09 5.99 -13.72
N ASP A 206 -13.75 5.92 -13.75
CA ASP A 206 -12.95 4.79 -14.22
C ASP A 206 -11.90 4.22 -13.22
N GLY A 207 -12.05 4.37 -11.89
CA GLY A 207 -11.28 3.62 -10.86
C GLY A 207 -10.14 4.38 -10.16
N GLY A 208 -9.67 3.97 -8.96
CA GLY A 208 -8.81 4.78 -8.07
C GLY A 208 -7.72 4.02 -7.29
N CYS A 209 -6.70 4.76 -6.79
CA CYS A 209 -5.59 4.27 -5.95
C CYS A 209 -6.04 3.86 -4.53
N ALA A 210 -5.20 3.18 -3.73
CA ALA A 210 -5.61 2.63 -2.44
C ALA A 210 -4.57 2.90 -1.36
N VAL A 211 -4.97 3.61 -0.31
CA VAL A 211 -4.17 3.86 0.90
C VAL A 211 -4.66 2.92 2.00
N ALA A 212 -3.78 2.23 2.72
CA ALA A 212 -4.15 1.67 4.02
C ALA A 212 -3.86 2.74 5.08
N ALA A 213 -4.92 3.37 5.56
CA ALA A 213 -4.88 4.34 6.65
C ALA A 213 -5.73 3.78 7.79
N ALA A 214 -5.15 3.69 8.98
CA ALA A 214 -5.94 3.50 10.19
C ALA A 214 -6.55 4.86 10.60
N ALA A 215 -7.78 5.18 10.18
CA ALA A 215 -8.79 6.05 10.85
C ALA A 215 -9.94 6.56 9.91
N THR A 216 -10.98 7.16 10.52
CA THR A 216 -12.44 7.28 10.22
C THR A 216 -12.93 8.31 9.18
N GLU A 217 -14.19 8.10 8.73
CA GLU A 217 -14.94 8.60 7.54
C GLU A 217 -15.01 10.11 7.18
N GLY A 218 -15.18 10.37 5.86
CA GLY A 218 -15.84 11.57 5.30
C GLY A 218 -15.48 11.85 3.82
N ALA A 219 -16.45 11.78 2.90
CA ALA A 219 -16.26 11.84 1.43
C ALA A 219 -16.59 13.20 0.78
N VAL A 220 -15.94 13.55 -0.35
CA VAL A 220 -16.35 14.64 -1.28
C VAL A 220 -15.93 14.33 -2.74
N ALA A 221 -16.74 14.77 -3.73
CA ALA A 221 -16.67 14.48 -5.17
C ALA A 221 -15.75 15.43 -6.00
N ALA A 222 -15.36 15.02 -7.23
CA ALA A 222 -14.52 15.80 -8.15
C ALA A 222 -14.84 15.67 -9.68
N GLU A 223 -14.35 16.66 -10.43
CA GLU A 223 -14.63 17.09 -11.83
C GLU A 223 -13.96 16.29 -12.98
N ARG A 224 -14.31 16.64 -14.24
CA ARG A 224 -13.81 16.05 -15.52
C ARG A 224 -12.39 16.53 -15.90
N SER A 225 -11.47 15.60 -16.19
CA SER A 225 -10.07 15.87 -16.54
C SER A 225 -9.76 15.71 -18.06
N SER A 226 -8.67 16.33 -18.52
CA SER A 226 -8.21 16.36 -19.93
C SER A 226 -7.31 15.18 -20.34
N TYR A 227 -7.20 14.15 -19.50
CA TYR A 227 -6.36 12.96 -19.73
C TYR A 227 -7.08 11.71 -19.22
N THR A 228 -6.77 10.55 -19.80
CA THR A 228 -7.26 9.27 -19.29
C THR A 228 -6.48 8.88 -18.05
N TYR A 229 -7.17 8.71 -16.93
CA TYR A 229 -6.57 8.27 -15.67
C TYR A 229 -6.08 6.82 -15.78
N VAL A 230 -4.94 6.53 -15.17
CA VAL A 230 -4.32 5.20 -15.12
C VAL A 230 -4.21 4.76 -13.66
N GLN A 231 -5.07 3.83 -13.26
CA GLN A 231 -5.02 3.24 -11.93
C GLN A 231 -3.69 2.50 -11.72
N GLY A 232 -3.01 2.74 -10.59
CA GLY A 232 -1.71 2.13 -10.34
C GLY A 232 -0.66 2.57 -11.35
N ALA A 233 -0.69 3.85 -11.74
CA ALA A 233 0.22 4.42 -12.73
C ALA A 233 1.71 4.19 -12.39
N ALA A 234 2.07 4.11 -11.10
CA ALA A 234 3.42 3.83 -10.64
C ALA A 234 3.85 2.35 -10.73
N ASP A 235 2.92 1.42 -10.91
CA ASP A 235 3.24 0.00 -11.09
C ASP A 235 4.03 -0.23 -12.39
N ASP A 236 4.71 -1.37 -12.55
CA ASP A 236 5.65 -1.67 -13.66
C ASP A 236 6.43 -0.46 -14.21
N GLU A 237 7.00 0.39 -13.34
CA GLU A 237 7.77 1.58 -13.72
C GLU A 237 8.88 1.27 -14.73
N GLU A 238 9.42 0.06 -14.68
CA GLU A 238 10.43 -0.50 -15.60
C GLU A 238 9.99 -0.39 -17.07
N ASN A 239 8.68 -0.47 -17.35
CA ASN A 239 8.13 -0.45 -18.71
C ASN A 239 7.82 0.97 -19.22
N TRP A 240 7.40 1.89 -18.36
CA TRP A 240 6.93 3.22 -18.78
C TRP A 240 7.86 4.37 -18.36
N ALA A 241 8.47 4.30 -17.17
CA ALA A 241 9.16 5.42 -16.52
C ALA A 241 10.49 5.79 -17.20
N ARG A 242 11.15 4.84 -17.88
CA ARG A 242 12.42 5.04 -18.63
C ARG A 242 13.48 5.81 -17.84
N GLY A 243 13.70 5.43 -16.58
CA GLY A 243 14.71 6.05 -15.71
C GLY A 243 14.20 7.18 -14.82
N LEU A 244 12.94 7.61 -14.95
CA LEU A 244 12.28 8.43 -13.94
C LEU A 244 12.13 7.62 -12.64
N ARG A 245 12.29 8.28 -11.50
CA ARG A 245 12.10 7.70 -10.16
C ARG A 245 11.12 8.55 -9.38
N GLY A 246 10.29 7.94 -8.52
CA GLY A 246 9.28 8.65 -7.73
C GLY A 246 9.81 9.85 -6.94
N VAL A 247 11.04 9.75 -6.42
CA VAL A 247 11.75 10.84 -5.73
C VAL A 247 11.87 12.13 -6.57
N ALA A 248 12.01 12.00 -7.89
CA ALA A 248 12.19 13.14 -8.77
C ALA A 248 10.92 13.99 -8.96
N LEU A 249 9.74 13.46 -8.63
CA LEU A 249 8.48 14.20 -8.76
C LEU A 249 8.31 15.29 -7.71
N PHE A 250 8.92 15.10 -6.54
CA PHE A 250 8.83 16.04 -5.41
C PHE A 250 10.08 16.93 -5.29
N ALA A 251 11.06 16.76 -6.17
CA ALA A 251 12.34 17.47 -6.13
C ALA A 251 12.29 18.91 -6.71
N VAL A 252 11.11 19.41 -7.06
CA VAL A 252 10.92 20.78 -7.58
C VAL A 252 9.83 21.47 -6.79
N GLY A 253 10.25 22.11 -5.70
CA GLY A 253 9.47 23.00 -4.83
C GLY A 253 10.41 23.89 -4.05
#